data_AF-A0A2V9HCF2-F1
#
_entry.id   AF-A0A2V9HCF2-F1
#
_cell.length_a   1.000
_cell.length_b   1.000
_cell.length_c   1.000
_cell.angle_alpha   90.00
_cell.angle_beta   90.00
_cell.angle_gamma   90.00
#
_symmetry.space_group_name_H-M   'P 1'
#
loop_
_entity.id
_entity.type
_entity.pdbx_description
1 polymer ?
#
loop_
_entity_poly.entity_id
_entity_poly.type
_entity_poly.pdbx_seq_one_letter_code
_entity_poly.pdbx_strand_id
1 'polypeptide(L)'
;VLQAPSIIGNNNVATAGSVGLFVYDGDPVNYDFDNFLARRYTQPEPATAVAAESANALSPLYGSRENIVANQPTLNLRYLRDVTLSAPTLGISEITLNWTFPIGSTNANYDGVLFAKQAGSVAPSFAPADGTVYNTGAQPVAGQFIAANTGAFPTVSAFDENGDNSIVLPGTQYAYKAYTHDATAIAGAASPAAPHYSFGNTSTQTNTTVTGGGANKNWSYKTGATTLAAPALDPGNIVLTGGNDNTIHAMSVTNGQRNYQPGGTSGLTGGAIQGRPPLIAAGDTSNPTCKNVCAVTYVAAGDGTVYAFRADTGALLWQTAVLTIGAGSGFLAAPAVQVKSFSGVGYLNAFDLVIVATRNVGAGSTTNNRVFGLNGNTGATVWTFNPGNMDIANATPYIDYVNNMAWVASRSIGGIGQPSLWQINTNTGSLSASFNLNDIDQAPTQNFDGRVIYVTPNNGQLYAVRTDISNCAQSSAALGVTPLGFPIPIQTAALNDDVFFSTSTGVSKIHVVYPLAACAPVTFTVSPGGWVNPAITNPSSLMFTPPPQAEFMYVASSDGHLYKINPTTGANAANRLINAGATIGDPSFDTVIQKFYMGDSTGHIFSFDLF
;
A
#
# COMPACT_ATOMS: atom_id res chain seq x y z
N VAL A 1 48.89 -21.22 -6.66
CA VAL A 1 50.19 -20.77 -6.12
C VAL A 1 50.13 -19.25 -6.04
N LEU A 2 50.44 -18.69 -4.86
CA LEU A 2 50.28 -17.29 -4.48
C LEU A 2 50.82 -16.28 -5.51
N GLN A 3 50.17 -15.12 -5.63
CA GLN A 3 50.82 -13.79 -5.52
C GLN A 3 49.79 -12.64 -5.58
N ALA A 4 49.62 -11.93 -4.47
CA ALA A 4 49.50 -10.46 -4.52
C ALA A 4 50.92 -9.90 -4.75
N PRO A 5 51.16 -8.73 -5.39
CA PRO A 5 50.92 -7.44 -4.71
C PRO A 5 50.72 -6.18 -5.61
N SER A 6 50.38 -5.08 -4.92
CA SER A 6 50.97 -3.73 -5.03
C SER A 6 50.07 -2.57 -5.47
N ILE A 7 49.93 -1.66 -4.51
CA ILE A 7 49.61 -0.25 -4.66
C ILE A 7 50.88 0.45 -5.17
N ILE A 8 50.76 1.27 -6.22
CA ILE A 8 51.68 2.39 -6.49
C ILE A 8 50.83 3.63 -6.71
N GLY A 9 50.99 4.62 -5.83
CA GLY A 9 50.51 5.97 -6.04
C GLY A 9 51.49 6.76 -6.92
N ASN A 10 50.98 7.75 -7.62
CA ASN A 10 51.82 8.84 -8.11
C ASN A 10 51.09 10.18 -7.95
N ASN A 11 51.84 11.16 -7.44
CA ASN A 11 51.41 12.51 -7.08
C ASN A 11 51.50 13.48 -8.27
N ASN A 12 50.74 14.58 -8.13
CA ASN A 12 50.82 15.89 -8.80
C ASN A 12 50.16 16.03 -10.18
N VAL A 13 49.10 16.86 -10.28
CA VAL A 13 49.11 18.27 -10.75
C VAL A 13 47.73 18.90 -10.49
N ALA A 14 47.72 20.18 -10.13
CA ALA A 14 46.54 21.00 -9.81
C ALA A 14 45.78 21.51 -11.04
N THR A 15 44.56 21.99 -10.78
CA THR A 15 43.64 22.80 -11.61
C THR A 15 42.70 22.09 -12.61
N ALA A 16 41.41 22.24 -12.29
CA ALA A 16 40.20 22.30 -13.12
C ALA A 16 40.18 21.51 -14.45
N GLY A 17 39.40 20.42 -14.46
CA GLY A 17 39.01 19.73 -15.68
C GLY A 17 38.36 18.38 -15.39
N SER A 18 37.16 18.21 -15.93
CA SER A 18 36.42 16.98 -16.23
C SER A 18 37.21 15.65 -16.17
N VAL A 19 36.74 14.68 -15.39
CA VAL A 19 37.12 13.25 -15.47
C VAL A 19 35.85 12.47 -15.12
N GLY A 20 35.27 11.60 -15.95
CA GLY A 20 35.90 10.55 -16.73
C GLY A 20 35.51 9.22 -16.10
N LEU A 21 34.37 8.70 -16.58
CA LEU A 21 33.69 7.44 -16.23
C LEU A 21 34.66 6.24 -16.16
N PHE A 22 34.61 5.48 -15.07
CA PHE A 22 34.94 4.06 -15.09
C PHE A 22 33.77 3.26 -14.51
N VAL A 23 33.33 2.26 -15.28
CA VAL A 23 32.19 1.38 -15.06
C VAL A 23 32.69 0.14 -14.33
N TYR A 24 31.98 -0.28 -13.28
CA TYR A 24 32.00 -1.63 -12.76
C TYR A 24 30.57 -2.05 -12.49
N ASP A 25 30.25 -3.25 -12.96
CA ASP A 25 28.92 -3.80 -13.23
C ASP A 25 28.65 -4.92 -12.21
N GLY A 26 27.53 -4.85 -11.50
CA GLY A 26 27.11 -5.88 -10.53
C GLY A 26 26.52 -5.31 -9.24
N ASP A 27 25.26 -4.88 -9.27
CA ASP A 27 24.48 -4.54 -8.07
C ASP A 27 23.25 -5.45 -7.96
N PRO A 28 23.08 -6.17 -6.84
CA PRO A 28 21.94 -7.05 -6.67
C PRO A 28 20.82 -6.34 -5.90
N VAL A 29 19.73 -6.16 -6.64
CA VAL A 29 18.53 -5.36 -6.33
C VAL A 29 17.65 -6.14 -5.34
N ASN A 30 17.27 -5.54 -4.20
CA ASN A 30 16.01 -5.93 -3.55
C ASN A 30 14.91 -5.52 -4.50
N TYR A 31 13.96 -6.41 -4.82
CA TYR A 31 12.74 -6.03 -5.55
C TYR A 31 11.89 -5.10 -4.67
N ASP A 32 12.36 -3.86 -4.59
CA ASP A 32 11.78 -2.69 -3.98
C ASP A 32 12.17 -1.52 -4.88
N PHE A 33 11.19 -1.01 -5.62
CA PHE A 33 11.38 0.09 -6.57
C PHE A 33 11.60 1.45 -5.88
N ASP A 34 11.82 1.48 -4.56
CA ASP A 34 11.94 2.71 -3.78
C ASP A 34 13.40 3.23 -3.61
N ASN A 35 14.36 2.79 -4.46
CA ASN A 35 15.70 3.41 -4.46
C ASN A 35 16.53 3.31 -5.77
N PHE A 36 15.94 2.92 -6.89
CA PHE A 36 16.71 2.68 -8.12
C PHE A 36 17.00 3.95 -8.92
N LEU A 37 17.75 4.89 -8.34
CA LEU A 37 18.84 5.63 -9.03
C LEU A 37 19.46 6.70 -8.11
N ALA A 38 20.27 6.27 -7.14
CA ALA A 38 21.42 7.08 -6.76
C ALA A 38 22.39 7.15 -7.97
N ARG A 39 22.28 8.24 -8.75
CA ARG A 39 23.23 8.81 -9.75
C ARG A 39 23.17 8.32 -11.22
N ARG A 40 22.68 9.22 -12.09
CA ARG A 40 23.27 9.82 -13.33
C ARG A 40 22.10 10.45 -14.13
N TYR A 41 22.05 11.73 -14.50
CA TYR A 41 22.96 12.55 -15.29
C TYR A 41 22.82 14.07 -14.97
N THR A 42 23.86 14.83 -15.31
CA THR A 42 24.07 16.27 -15.11
C THR A 42 23.40 17.17 -16.16
N GLN A 43 22.57 18.15 -15.76
CA GLN A 43 22.64 19.61 -16.08
C GLN A 43 21.34 20.35 -15.69
N PRO A 44 21.36 21.70 -15.51
CA PRO A 44 20.43 22.42 -14.64
C PRO A 44 19.18 22.93 -15.36
N GLU A 45 18.08 23.07 -14.61
CA GLU A 45 16.90 23.87 -15.00
C GLU A 45 16.49 24.82 -13.85
N PRO A 46 15.81 25.94 -14.16
CA PRO A 46 15.71 27.11 -13.29
C PRO A 46 14.55 27.04 -12.30
N ALA A 47 14.69 27.85 -11.24
CA ALA A 47 13.74 28.02 -10.16
C ALA A 47 12.54 28.90 -10.55
N THR A 48 11.33 28.56 -10.08
CA THR A 48 10.37 29.55 -9.55
C THR A 48 9.33 28.95 -8.59
N ALA A 49 9.36 29.52 -7.38
CA ALA A 49 8.43 29.66 -6.25
C ALA A 49 6.95 29.18 -6.29
N VAL A 50 6.65 28.39 -5.24
CA VAL A 50 5.59 28.46 -4.21
C VAL A 50 4.48 29.53 -4.31
N ALA A 51 3.23 29.10 -4.11
CA ALA A 51 2.22 29.84 -3.37
C ALA A 51 1.42 28.89 -2.47
N ALA A 52 1.29 29.25 -1.19
CA ALA A 52 0.52 28.55 -0.17
C ALA A 52 -0.94 29.01 -0.17
N GLU A 53 -1.90 28.11 0.09
CA GLU A 53 -3.26 28.52 0.47
C GLU A 53 -3.75 27.79 1.71
N SER A 54 -4.43 28.58 2.53
CA SER A 54 -4.78 28.38 3.93
C SER A 54 -6.07 27.59 4.15
N ALA A 55 -6.11 26.93 5.31
CA ALA A 55 -7.23 26.25 5.92
C ALA A 55 -8.55 27.02 5.90
N ASN A 56 -9.67 26.30 5.72
CA ASN A 56 -10.85 26.51 6.54
C ASN A 56 -11.72 25.24 6.66
N ALA A 57 -12.29 25.14 7.86
CA ALA A 57 -12.92 24.01 8.53
C ALA A 57 -14.02 23.29 7.76
N LEU A 58 -14.14 21.96 7.95
CA LEU A 58 -15.41 21.26 8.19
C LEU A 58 -15.18 19.91 8.92
N SER A 59 -16.04 19.63 9.90
CA SER A 59 -16.34 18.32 10.50
C SER A 59 -17.87 18.24 10.71
N PRO A 60 -18.49 17.07 10.98
CA PRO A 60 -18.24 15.70 10.54
C PRO A 60 -19.43 15.09 9.73
N LEU A 61 -19.21 13.89 9.17
CA LEU A 61 -20.23 13.02 8.55
C LEU A 61 -21.25 12.47 9.58
N TYR A 62 -22.54 12.43 9.20
CA TYR A 62 -23.48 11.28 9.13
C TYR A 62 -24.96 11.73 9.15
N GLY A 63 -25.81 11.08 8.34
CA GLY A 63 -27.28 11.08 8.51
C GLY A 63 -28.06 10.96 7.20
N SER A 64 -28.95 9.97 7.10
CA SER A 64 -30.12 10.06 6.22
C SER A 64 -30.99 11.22 6.70
N ARG A 65 -31.28 12.20 5.84
CA ARG A 65 -32.26 13.25 6.13
C ARG A 65 -33.37 13.22 5.10
N GLU A 66 -34.61 13.31 5.59
CA GLU A 66 -35.70 13.91 4.83
C GLU A 66 -35.29 15.35 4.49
N ASN A 67 -35.50 15.75 3.23
CA ASN A 67 -35.18 17.10 2.77
C ASN A 67 -36.11 18.13 3.44
N ILE A 68 -35.79 19.42 3.29
CA ILE A 68 -36.49 20.57 3.89
C ILE A 68 -37.95 20.73 3.35
N VAL A 69 -38.34 19.88 2.39
CA VAL A 69 -39.72 19.68 1.93
C VAL A 69 -40.14 18.27 2.36
N ALA A 70 -41.11 18.17 3.26
CA ALA A 70 -41.62 16.91 3.77
C ALA A 70 -42.09 15.95 2.65
N ASN A 71 -41.76 14.66 2.79
CA ASN A 71 -42.32 13.52 2.03
C ASN A 71 -41.76 13.22 0.62
N GLN A 72 -40.45 13.24 0.39
CA GLN A 72 -39.85 12.69 -0.84
C GLN A 72 -38.75 11.66 -0.54
N PRO A 73 -38.78 10.46 -1.15
CA PRO A 73 -37.66 9.53 -1.04
C PRO A 73 -36.47 10.03 -1.87
N THR A 74 -35.27 9.72 -1.39
CA THR A 74 -34.00 10.16 -2.00
C THR A 74 -33.09 8.98 -2.26
N LEU A 75 -32.35 9.01 -3.38
CA LEU A 75 -31.22 8.11 -3.64
C LEU A 75 -29.98 8.93 -3.92
N ASN A 76 -28.92 8.69 -3.14
CA ASN A 76 -27.61 9.25 -3.40
C ASN A 76 -26.79 8.29 -4.26
N LEU A 77 -26.54 8.66 -5.51
CA LEU A 77 -25.63 7.96 -6.42
C LEU A 77 -24.23 8.58 -6.29
N ARG A 78 -23.23 7.76 -6.00
CA ARG A 78 -21.83 8.18 -5.89
C ARG A 78 -21.04 7.56 -7.03
N TYR A 79 -20.19 8.34 -7.72
CA TYR A 79 -19.34 7.84 -8.79
C TYR A 79 -18.01 8.58 -8.86
N LEU A 80 -17.02 7.92 -9.48
CA LEU A 80 -15.67 8.44 -9.72
C LEU A 80 -15.61 9.23 -11.04
N ARG A 81 -14.78 10.28 -11.08
CA ARG A 81 -14.55 11.12 -12.27
C ARG A 81 -13.14 10.91 -12.82
N ASP A 82 -12.99 10.77 -14.14
CA ASP A 82 -11.70 10.97 -14.83
C ASP A 82 -11.32 12.46 -14.80
N VAL A 83 -10.03 12.82 -14.85
CA VAL A 83 -9.56 14.22 -14.80
C VAL A 83 -8.82 14.61 -16.08
N THR A 84 -9.22 15.74 -16.69
CA THR A 84 -8.34 16.53 -17.57
C THR A 84 -8.28 17.98 -17.08
N LEU A 85 -7.07 18.55 -17.16
CA LEU A 85 -6.58 19.79 -16.54
C LEU A 85 -7.46 21.04 -16.79
N SER A 86 -8.15 21.55 -15.75
CA SER A 86 -8.12 22.98 -15.31
C SER A 86 -9.19 23.32 -14.23
N ALA A 87 -8.76 24.16 -13.26
CA ALA A 87 -9.46 24.79 -12.12
C ALA A 87 -10.51 23.94 -11.34
N PRO A 88 -10.10 23.25 -10.26
CA PRO A 88 -10.95 22.32 -9.50
C PRO A 88 -11.63 22.91 -8.25
N THR A 89 -12.86 22.43 -7.97
CA THR A 89 -13.57 22.58 -6.68
C THR A 89 -13.64 21.21 -5.97
N LEU A 90 -13.51 21.17 -4.64
CA LEU A 90 -13.50 19.95 -3.81
C LEU A 90 -14.85 19.18 -3.86
N GLY A 91 -14.82 17.84 -4.00
CA GLY A 91 -15.99 16.99 -3.70
C GLY A 91 -15.97 15.56 -4.26
N ILE A 92 -16.61 14.64 -3.53
CA ILE A 92 -17.27 13.44 -4.09
C ILE A 92 -18.40 13.95 -5.00
N SER A 93 -18.59 13.37 -6.18
CA SER A 93 -19.83 13.62 -6.94
C SER A 93 -20.92 12.74 -6.38
N GLU A 94 -21.71 13.32 -5.50
CA GLU A 94 -22.96 12.76 -5.05
C GLU A 94 -24.08 13.36 -5.90
N ILE A 95 -24.83 12.52 -6.61
CA ILE A 95 -26.09 12.91 -7.23
C ILE A 95 -27.20 12.46 -6.30
N THR A 96 -27.89 13.43 -5.71
CA THR A 96 -29.13 13.18 -4.98
C THR A 96 -30.29 13.22 -5.96
N LEU A 97 -30.85 12.05 -6.27
CA LEU A 97 -32.09 11.91 -7.01
C LEU A 97 -33.26 12.04 -6.03
N ASN A 98 -34.14 13.01 -6.26
CA ASN A 98 -35.39 13.20 -5.51
C ASN A 98 -36.57 12.81 -6.42
N TRP A 99 -37.62 12.22 -5.85
CA TRP A 99 -38.88 12.01 -6.57
C TRP A 99 -40.12 12.20 -5.68
N THR A 100 -41.22 12.58 -6.32
CA THR A 100 -42.52 12.78 -5.66
C THR A 100 -43.35 11.51 -5.77
N PHE A 101 -44.01 11.12 -4.68
CA PHE A 101 -45.04 10.07 -4.73
C PHE A 101 -46.20 10.47 -5.65
N PRO A 102 -46.93 9.48 -6.21
CA PRO A 102 -48.20 9.75 -6.88
C PRO A 102 -49.15 10.55 -5.99
N ILE A 103 -49.97 11.40 -6.61
CA ILE A 103 -50.96 12.22 -5.91
C ILE A 103 -51.90 11.30 -5.12
N GLY A 104 -51.95 11.48 -3.79
CA GLY A 104 -52.79 10.70 -2.89
C GLY A 104 -52.07 9.57 -2.13
N SER A 105 -50.78 9.36 -2.35
CA SER A 105 -49.97 8.35 -1.65
C SER A 105 -49.00 8.96 -0.62
N THR A 106 -48.64 8.20 0.41
CA THR A 106 -47.67 8.59 1.46
C THR A 106 -46.48 7.63 1.49
N ASN A 107 -45.41 7.99 2.23
CA ASN A 107 -44.25 7.12 2.42
C ASN A 107 -44.59 5.77 3.05
N ALA A 108 -45.68 5.67 3.82
CA ALA A 108 -46.16 4.43 4.41
C ALA A 108 -46.68 3.42 3.37
N ASN A 109 -46.91 3.84 2.13
CA ASN A 109 -47.42 3.01 1.04
C ASN A 109 -46.33 2.38 0.16
N TYR A 110 -45.05 2.70 0.40
CA TYR A 110 -43.95 2.23 -0.44
C TYR A 110 -42.73 1.88 0.43
N ASP A 111 -42.05 0.78 0.10
CA ASP A 111 -40.93 0.24 0.88
C ASP A 111 -39.60 0.27 0.12
N GLY A 112 -39.57 0.77 -1.11
CA GLY A 112 -38.33 0.99 -1.87
C GLY A 112 -38.54 1.57 -3.26
N VAL A 113 -37.52 1.44 -4.11
CA VAL A 113 -37.49 1.87 -5.53
C VAL A 113 -36.64 0.93 -6.38
N LEU A 114 -37.06 0.74 -7.63
CA LEU A 114 -36.34 0.06 -8.71
C LEU A 114 -35.80 1.09 -9.71
N PHE A 115 -34.54 0.96 -10.13
CA PHE A 115 -33.90 1.80 -11.13
C PHE A 115 -33.46 0.99 -12.35
N ALA A 116 -33.82 1.44 -13.54
CA ALA A 116 -33.26 0.99 -14.80
C ALA A 116 -32.31 2.04 -15.38
N LYS A 117 -31.24 1.60 -16.05
CA LYS A 117 -30.24 2.45 -16.71
C LYS A 117 -30.00 2.03 -18.16
N GLN A 118 -29.64 3.01 -18.99
CA GLN A 118 -29.19 2.82 -20.37
C GLN A 118 -28.06 3.81 -20.70
N ALA A 119 -27.07 3.37 -21.47
CA ALA A 119 -26.03 4.27 -21.97
C ALA A 119 -26.60 5.21 -23.05
N GLY A 120 -26.21 6.48 -23.01
CA GLY A 120 -26.69 7.57 -23.86
C GLY A 120 -27.68 8.49 -23.14
N SER A 121 -28.32 9.37 -23.93
CA SER A 121 -29.30 10.36 -23.43
C SER A 121 -30.74 9.85 -23.41
N VAL A 122 -31.00 8.67 -23.98
CA VAL A 122 -32.34 8.13 -24.14
C VAL A 122 -32.70 7.29 -22.92
N ALA A 123 -33.80 7.66 -22.25
CA ALA A 123 -34.29 6.92 -21.09
C ALA A 123 -34.63 5.46 -21.44
N PRO A 124 -34.39 4.51 -20.52
CA PRO A 124 -34.76 3.10 -20.71
C PRO A 124 -36.23 2.93 -21.12
N SER A 125 -36.47 2.11 -22.14
CA SER A 125 -37.83 1.70 -22.55
C SER A 125 -38.45 0.66 -21.61
N PHE A 126 -37.64 0.07 -20.71
CA PHE A 126 -38.08 -0.89 -19.70
C PHE A 126 -39.30 -0.39 -18.91
N ALA A 127 -40.13 -1.34 -18.47
CA ALA A 127 -41.18 -1.15 -17.50
C ALA A 127 -41.29 -2.46 -16.69
N PRO A 128 -41.21 -2.41 -15.35
CA PRO A 128 -41.36 -3.60 -14.52
C PRO A 128 -42.80 -4.10 -14.53
N ALA A 129 -42.97 -5.41 -14.38
CA ALA A 129 -44.27 -6.04 -14.19
C ALA A 129 -44.52 -6.31 -12.70
N ASP A 130 -45.72 -5.99 -12.22
CA ASP A 130 -46.17 -6.33 -10.87
C ASP A 130 -46.06 -7.86 -10.63
N GLY A 131 -45.61 -8.23 -9.43
CA GLY A 131 -45.36 -9.62 -9.03
C GLY A 131 -44.02 -10.19 -9.50
N THR A 132 -43.18 -9.39 -10.17
CA THR A 132 -41.86 -9.83 -10.65
C THR A 132 -40.73 -9.20 -9.85
N VAL A 133 -39.82 -10.01 -9.31
CA VAL A 133 -38.62 -9.53 -8.62
C VAL A 133 -37.49 -9.32 -9.64
N TYR A 134 -36.90 -8.12 -9.61
CA TYR A 134 -35.76 -7.76 -10.46
C TYR A 134 -34.49 -7.60 -9.64
N ASN A 135 -33.45 -8.37 -9.99
CA ASN A 135 -32.14 -8.32 -9.34
C ASN A 135 -31.27 -7.21 -9.97
N THR A 136 -30.42 -6.59 -9.15
CA THR A 136 -29.37 -5.68 -9.63
C THR A 136 -28.51 -6.37 -10.69
N GLY A 137 -28.15 -5.65 -11.76
CA GLY A 137 -27.39 -6.17 -12.89
C GLY A 137 -28.22 -6.91 -13.95
N ALA A 138 -29.50 -7.23 -13.70
CA ALA A 138 -30.36 -7.89 -14.67
C ALA A 138 -30.57 -7.05 -15.95
N GLN A 139 -30.73 -7.75 -17.08
CA GLN A 139 -30.96 -7.19 -18.42
C GLN A 139 -32.35 -7.61 -18.95
N PRO A 140 -33.45 -7.07 -18.39
CA PRO A 140 -34.81 -7.42 -18.86
C PRO A 140 -35.08 -6.94 -20.29
N VAL A 141 -34.32 -5.93 -20.75
CA VAL A 141 -34.27 -5.48 -22.14
C VAL A 141 -32.79 -5.39 -22.53
N ALA A 142 -32.43 -5.91 -23.70
CA ALA A 142 -31.04 -5.89 -24.16
C ALA A 142 -30.48 -4.46 -24.18
N GLY A 143 -29.35 -4.24 -23.49
CA GLY A 143 -28.72 -2.92 -23.37
C GLY A 143 -29.32 -2.00 -22.29
N GLN A 144 -30.32 -2.44 -21.54
CA GLN A 144 -30.88 -1.73 -20.38
C GLN A 144 -30.75 -2.58 -19.12
N PHE A 145 -30.12 -2.02 -18.08
CA PHE A 145 -29.76 -2.76 -16.88
C PHE A 145 -30.56 -2.29 -15.68
N ILE A 146 -30.89 -3.21 -14.77
CA ILE A 146 -31.35 -2.84 -13.43
C ILE A 146 -30.14 -2.34 -12.62
N ALA A 147 -30.15 -1.06 -12.26
CA ALA A 147 -29.07 -0.40 -11.55
C ALA A 147 -29.18 -0.54 -10.02
N ALA A 148 -30.40 -0.58 -9.48
CA ALA A 148 -30.66 -0.79 -8.06
C ALA A 148 -32.11 -1.24 -7.83
N ASN A 149 -32.34 -2.04 -6.79
CA ASN A 149 -33.66 -2.37 -6.27
C ASN A 149 -33.64 -2.29 -4.74
N THR A 150 -34.20 -1.23 -4.15
CA THR A 150 -34.11 -0.98 -2.71
C THR A 150 -35.21 -1.61 -1.87
N GLY A 151 -36.30 -2.09 -2.50
CA GLY A 151 -37.41 -2.73 -1.79
C GLY A 151 -37.23 -4.22 -1.54
N ALA A 152 -36.38 -4.89 -2.33
CA ALA A 152 -36.06 -6.31 -2.13
C ALA A 152 -35.05 -6.56 -0.97
N PHE A 153 -34.41 -5.52 -0.44
CA PHE A 153 -33.34 -5.63 0.54
C PHE A 153 -33.46 -4.51 1.62
N PRO A 154 -33.60 -4.84 2.92
CA PRO A 154 -33.83 -3.85 4.00
C PRO A 154 -32.62 -2.95 4.31
N THR A 155 -31.49 -3.15 3.65
CA THR A 155 -30.31 -2.27 3.67
C THR A 155 -29.69 -2.31 2.27
N VAL A 156 -29.79 -1.21 1.52
CA VAL A 156 -29.16 -1.15 0.19
C VAL A 156 -28.08 -0.10 0.19
N SER A 157 -26.86 -0.52 0.55
CA SER A 157 -25.68 0.01 -0.12
C SER A 157 -25.65 -0.63 -1.51
N ALA A 158 -26.07 0.12 -2.53
CA ALA A 158 -25.77 -0.27 -3.90
C ALA A 158 -24.25 -0.19 -4.04
N PHE A 159 -23.58 -1.34 -4.08
CA PHE A 159 -22.14 -1.38 -4.22
C PHE A 159 -21.76 -0.94 -5.63
N ASP A 160 -20.79 -0.02 -5.72
CA ASP A 160 -20.13 0.35 -6.97
C ASP A 160 -19.16 -0.75 -7.42
N GLU A 161 -18.30 -0.45 -8.40
CA GLU A 161 -17.37 -1.33 -9.14
C GLU A 161 -16.38 -2.17 -8.31
N ASN A 162 -16.59 -2.17 -7.01
CA ASN A 162 -15.97 -3.03 -6.03
C ASN A 162 -16.74 -4.33 -5.70
N GLY A 163 -17.83 -4.67 -6.41
CA GLY A 163 -18.53 -5.93 -6.17
C GLY A 163 -19.81 -6.25 -6.94
N ASP A 164 -20.35 -5.39 -7.81
CA ASP A 164 -21.35 -5.79 -8.80
C ASP A 164 -21.36 -4.84 -10.02
N ASN A 165 -21.79 -5.32 -11.19
CA ASN A 165 -21.80 -4.65 -12.50
C ASN A 165 -21.73 -3.10 -12.46
N SER A 166 -20.56 -2.53 -12.78
CA SER A 166 -20.27 -1.08 -12.76
C SER A 166 -21.45 -0.21 -13.24
N ILE A 167 -21.89 0.72 -12.40
CA ILE A 167 -23.10 1.52 -12.62
C ILE A 167 -22.85 2.68 -13.60
N VAL A 168 -21.63 3.21 -13.73
CA VAL A 168 -21.30 4.29 -14.66
C VAL A 168 -19.84 4.16 -15.11
N LEU A 169 -19.60 4.00 -16.42
CA LEU A 169 -18.25 4.12 -16.98
C LEU A 169 -17.84 5.61 -17.07
N PRO A 170 -16.60 5.98 -16.73
CA PRO A 170 -16.08 7.32 -16.97
C PRO A 170 -16.27 7.78 -18.43
N GLY A 171 -16.64 9.04 -18.62
CA GLY A 171 -16.88 9.63 -19.94
C GLY A 171 -18.15 9.13 -20.68
N THR A 172 -18.91 8.20 -20.11
CA THR A 172 -20.14 7.69 -20.72
C THR A 172 -21.37 8.37 -20.11
N GLN A 173 -22.21 8.95 -20.95
CA GLN A 173 -23.51 9.47 -20.54
C GLN A 173 -24.48 8.32 -20.26
N TYR A 174 -25.26 8.43 -19.18
CA TYR A 174 -26.34 7.49 -18.89
C TYR A 174 -27.66 8.22 -18.65
N ALA A 175 -28.75 7.56 -19.03
CA ALA A 175 -30.12 7.94 -18.71
C ALA A 175 -30.76 6.86 -17.84
N TYR A 176 -31.64 7.29 -16.93
CA TYR A 176 -32.24 6.45 -15.91
C TYR A 176 -33.76 6.53 -15.93
N LYS A 177 -34.42 5.47 -15.47
CA LYS A 177 -35.87 5.44 -15.20
C LYS A 177 -36.12 4.77 -13.86
N ALA A 178 -36.94 5.39 -13.01
CA ALA A 178 -37.18 4.96 -11.63
C ALA A 178 -38.65 4.57 -11.44
N TYR A 179 -38.88 3.56 -10.59
CA TYR A 179 -40.19 3.02 -10.26
C TYR A 179 -40.26 2.81 -8.75
N THR A 180 -41.22 3.42 -8.08
CA THR A 180 -41.50 3.11 -6.66
C THR A 180 -41.83 1.63 -6.51
N HIS A 181 -41.38 1.02 -5.42
CA HIS A 181 -41.61 -0.37 -5.06
C HIS A 181 -42.54 -0.44 -3.84
N ASP A 182 -43.47 -1.38 -3.88
CA ASP A 182 -44.40 -1.71 -2.80
C ASP A 182 -44.48 -3.24 -2.64
N ALA A 183 -44.04 -3.77 -1.49
CA ALA A 183 -44.12 -5.20 -1.18
C ALA A 183 -45.47 -5.66 -0.59
N THR A 184 -46.48 -4.79 -0.51
CA THR A 184 -47.80 -5.18 0.01
C THR A 184 -48.62 -5.93 -1.03
N ALA A 185 -49.38 -6.95 -0.62
CA ALA A 185 -50.33 -7.60 -1.51
C ALA A 185 -51.60 -6.73 -1.63
N ILE A 186 -51.96 -6.33 -2.86
CA ILE A 186 -53.10 -5.43 -3.12
C ILE A 186 -54.31 -6.23 -3.63
N ALA A 187 -55.34 -6.38 -2.78
CA ALA A 187 -56.59 -7.03 -3.16
C ALA A 187 -57.35 -6.21 -4.23
N GLY A 188 -57.64 -6.84 -5.37
CA GLY A 188 -58.37 -6.21 -6.50
C GLY A 188 -57.49 -5.57 -7.57
N ALA A 189 -56.15 -5.61 -7.43
CA ALA A 189 -55.22 -5.24 -8.47
C ALA A 189 -55.17 -6.28 -9.61
N ALA A 190 -54.69 -5.86 -10.79
CA ALA A 190 -54.55 -6.75 -11.95
C ALA A 190 -53.60 -7.94 -11.69
N SER A 191 -52.56 -7.73 -10.88
CA SER A 191 -51.79 -8.77 -10.22
C SER A 191 -51.91 -8.56 -8.71
N PRO A 192 -52.47 -9.47 -7.91
CA PRO A 192 -52.58 -9.30 -6.45
C PRO A 192 -51.27 -9.57 -5.69
N ALA A 193 -50.25 -10.11 -6.36
CA ALA A 193 -48.98 -10.49 -5.74
C ALA A 193 -47.96 -9.36 -5.85
N ALA A 194 -47.33 -9.04 -4.72
CA ALA A 194 -46.18 -8.14 -4.65
C ALA A 194 -44.93 -8.75 -5.32
N PRO A 195 -43.93 -7.93 -5.72
CA PRO A 195 -43.88 -6.48 -5.56
C PRO A 195 -44.68 -5.71 -6.63
N HIS A 196 -45.23 -4.56 -6.27
CA HIS A 196 -45.90 -3.64 -7.18
C HIS A 196 -45.02 -2.46 -7.55
N TYR A 197 -45.14 -1.99 -8.79
CA TYR A 197 -44.35 -0.89 -9.32
C TYR A 197 -45.21 0.22 -9.91
N SER A 198 -44.79 1.48 -9.75
CA SER A 198 -45.45 2.59 -10.45
C SER A 198 -45.18 2.54 -11.97
N PHE A 199 -46.00 3.26 -12.75
CA PHE A 199 -45.82 3.41 -14.21
C PHE A 199 -44.49 4.07 -14.64
N GLY A 200 -43.67 4.48 -13.67
CA GLY A 200 -42.36 5.10 -13.85
C GLY A 200 -42.46 6.57 -14.23
N ASN A 201 -41.79 7.44 -13.48
CA ASN A 201 -41.63 8.84 -13.89
C ASN A 201 -40.38 8.93 -14.79
N THR A 202 -40.56 9.37 -16.03
CA THR A 202 -39.45 9.66 -16.94
C THR A 202 -38.82 11.00 -16.56
N SER A 203 -37.91 10.99 -15.60
CA SER A 203 -36.92 12.06 -15.49
C SER A 203 -35.75 11.71 -16.38
N THR A 204 -35.63 12.36 -17.54
CA THR A 204 -34.38 12.35 -18.30
C THR A 204 -33.35 13.18 -17.53
N GLN A 205 -32.75 12.58 -16.49
CA GLN A 205 -31.49 13.06 -15.97
C GLN A 205 -30.38 12.49 -16.86
N THR A 206 -29.96 13.30 -17.83
CA THR A 206 -28.73 13.09 -18.59
C THR A 206 -27.55 13.47 -17.72
N ASN A 207 -26.89 12.46 -17.14
CA ASN A 207 -25.64 12.68 -16.42
C ASN A 207 -24.48 12.59 -17.41
N THR A 208 -23.89 13.74 -17.75
CA THR A 208 -22.54 13.76 -18.31
C THR A 208 -21.59 13.57 -17.13
N THR A 209 -20.90 12.43 -17.08
CA THR A 209 -19.64 12.35 -16.32
C THR A 209 -18.70 13.36 -16.96
N VAL A 210 -18.63 14.56 -16.38
CA VAL A 210 -17.66 15.55 -16.82
C VAL A 210 -16.29 15.01 -16.40
N THR A 211 -15.36 14.89 -17.35
CA THR A 211 -13.93 14.80 -17.06
C THR A 211 -13.56 15.99 -16.17
N GLY A 212 -13.30 15.74 -14.88
CA GLY A 212 -12.94 16.75 -13.90
C GLY A 212 -13.26 16.35 -12.46
N GLY A 213 -12.60 15.34 -11.93
CA GLY A 213 -12.44 15.13 -10.48
C GLY A 213 -11.62 16.23 -9.82
N GLY A 214 -11.92 16.56 -8.56
CA GLY A 214 -11.22 17.60 -7.81
C GLY A 214 -9.70 17.42 -7.79
N ALA A 215 -9.01 18.43 -8.30
CA ALA A 215 -7.58 18.71 -8.39
C ALA A 215 -6.57 17.59 -8.66
N ASN A 216 -6.57 16.47 -7.93
CA ASN A 216 -5.37 15.64 -7.82
C ASN A 216 -5.62 14.14 -7.56
N LYS A 217 -6.88 13.67 -7.57
CA LYS A 217 -7.20 12.23 -7.45
C LYS A 217 -7.37 11.63 -8.84
N ASN A 218 -6.51 10.67 -9.20
CA ASN A 218 -6.59 9.95 -10.48
C ASN A 218 -7.68 8.89 -10.46
N TRP A 219 -7.65 8.04 -9.44
CA TRP A 219 -8.64 7.00 -9.21
C TRP A 219 -8.63 6.59 -7.74
N SER A 220 -9.68 5.88 -7.31
CA SER A 220 -9.71 5.21 -6.01
C SER A 220 -10.32 3.83 -6.11
N TYR A 221 -9.93 2.95 -5.21
CA TYR A 221 -10.35 1.56 -5.14
C TYR A 221 -10.83 1.21 -3.73
N LYS A 222 -11.90 0.44 -3.59
CA LYS A 222 -12.41 0.02 -2.28
C LYS A 222 -12.11 -1.45 -2.01
N THR A 223 -11.38 -1.70 -0.93
CA THR A 223 -11.24 -3.02 -0.31
C THR A 223 -12.34 -3.25 0.73
N GLY A 224 -12.53 -4.49 1.18
CA GLY A 224 -13.54 -4.85 2.18
C GLY A 224 -13.19 -4.41 3.61
N ALA A 225 -11.96 -3.97 3.89
CA ALA A 225 -11.50 -3.59 5.22
C ALA A 225 -10.33 -2.60 5.18
N THR A 226 -9.80 -2.19 6.32
CA THR A 226 -8.64 -1.26 6.40
C THR A 226 -7.42 -1.75 5.61
N THR A 227 -6.73 -0.82 4.92
CA THR A 227 -5.45 -1.03 4.22
C THR A 227 -4.49 0.11 4.55
N LEU A 228 -3.53 -0.11 5.45
CA LEU A 228 -2.56 0.93 5.82
C LEU A 228 -1.14 0.63 5.34
N ALA A 229 -0.85 -0.61 4.93
CA ALA A 229 0.41 -0.92 4.27
C ALA A 229 0.45 -0.26 2.89
N ALA A 230 1.66 0.13 2.47
CA ALA A 230 1.88 0.68 1.14
C ALA A 230 1.47 -0.35 0.07
N PRO A 231 0.80 0.08 -1.01
CA PRO A 231 0.61 -0.76 -2.17
C PRO A 231 1.96 -1.23 -2.77
N ALA A 232 2.01 -2.48 -3.19
CA ALA A 232 3.09 -3.04 -3.98
C ALA A 232 2.92 -2.66 -5.45
N LEU A 233 4.03 -2.47 -6.16
CA LEU A 233 4.03 -1.96 -7.53
C LEU A 233 4.84 -2.88 -8.45
N ASP A 234 4.27 -3.19 -9.60
CA ASP A 234 5.00 -3.51 -10.83
C ASP A 234 4.92 -2.23 -11.69
N PRO A 235 5.92 -1.34 -11.64
CA PRO A 235 5.79 0.03 -12.12
C PRO A 235 5.32 0.13 -13.58
N GLY A 236 4.37 1.03 -13.81
CA GLY A 236 3.70 1.21 -15.09
C GLY A 236 2.69 0.11 -15.45
N ASN A 237 2.49 -0.88 -14.59
CA ASN A 237 1.67 -2.06 -14.89
C ASN A 237 0.61 -2.36 -13.81
N ILE A 238 1.04 -2.80 -12.63
CA ILE A 238 0.14 -3.33 -11.58
C ILE A 238 0.34 -2.59 -10.27
N VAL A 239 -0.77 -2.19 -9.65
CA VAL A 239 -0.83 -1.84 -8.23
C VAL A 239 -1.45 -3.01 -7.49
N LEU A 240 -0.82 -3.51 -6.43
CA LEU A 240 -1.33 -4.61 -5.63
C LEU A 240 -1.35 -4.24 -4.15
N THR A 241 -2.42 -4.59 -3.44
CA THR A 241 -2.45 -4.48 -1.98
C THR A 241 -3.01 -5.74 -1.34
N GLY A 242 -2.62 -5.99 -0.09
CA GLY A 242 -3.32 -6.91 0.78
C GLY A 242 -4.26 -6.15 1.72
N GLY A 243 -5.39 -6.76 2.06
CA GLY A 243 -6.36 -6.19 2.98
C GLY A 243 -6.63 -7.02 4.23
N ASN A 244 -7.17 -6.35 5.25
CA ASN A 244 -7.74 -6.99 6.43
C ASN A 244 -9.04 -7.76 6.15
N ASP A 245 -9.52 -7.74 4.92
CA ASP A 245 -10.62 -8.54 4.38
C ASP A 245 -10.14 -9.89 3.82
N ASN A 246 -8.91 -10.28 4.17
CA ASN A 246 -8.27 -11.54 3.79
C ASN A 246 -8.07 -11.67 2.28
N THR A 247 -7.94 -10.55 1.56
CA THR A 247 -7.89 -10.56 0.10
C THR A 247 -6.71 -9.75 -0.43
N ILE A 248 -6.07 -10.26 -1.49
CA ILE A 248 -5.21 -9.44 -2.34
C ILE A 248 -6.03 -8.78 -3.45
N HIS A 249 -5.81 -7.49 -3.64
CA HIS A 249 -6.43 -6.70 -4.70
C HIS A 249 -5.36 -6.22 -5.66
N ALA A 250 -5.51 -6.59 -6.93
CA ALA A 250 -4.67 -6.08 -8.00
C ALA A 250 -5.48 -5.16 -8.91
N MET A 251 -4.90 -4.02 -9.23
CA MET A 251 -5.50 -2.94 -9.99
C MET A 251 -4.57 -2.52 -11.13
N SER A 252 -5.16 -2.07 -12.23
CA SER A 252 -4.43 -1.36 -13.27
C SER A 252 -3.96 -0.01 -12.74
N VAL A 253 -2.69 0.31 -12.97
CA VAL A 253 -2.13 1.63 -12.64
C VAL A 253 -2.83 2.79 -13.35
N THR A 254 -3.45 2.54 -14.50
CA THR A 254 -3.99 3.58 -15.39
C THR A 254 -5.30 4.17 -14.88
N ASN A 255 -6.20 3.32 -14.41
CA ASN A 255 -7.59 3.68 -14.12
C ASN A 255 -8.14 3.03 -12.84
N GLY A 256 -7.32 2.28 -12.08
CA GLY A 256 -7.75 1.62 -10.86
C GLY A 256 -8.69 0.44 -11.09
N GLN A 257 -8.95 0.03 -12.34
CA GLN A 257 -9.77 -1.14 -12.63
C GLN A 257 -9.12 -2.40 -12.07
N ARG A 258 -9.96 -3.28 -11.52
CA ARG A 258 -9.56 -4.60 -11.06
C ARG A 258 -8.96 -5.40 -12.20
N ASN A 259 -7.82 -6.05 -11.95
CA ASN A 259 -7.27 -7.03 -12.89
C ASN A 259 -8.11 -8.32 -12.90
N TYR A 260 -8.79 -8.63 -11.80
CA TYR A 260 -9.67 -9.79 -11.64
C TYR A 260 -10.75 -9.52 -10.58
N GLN A 261 -11.87 -10.25 -10.64
CA GLN A 261 -12.97 -10.12 -9.69
C GLN A 261 -12.61 -10.77 -8.32
N PRO A 262 -12.65 -10.02 -7.20
CA PRO A 262 -12.65 -10.57 -5.85
C PRO A 262 -14.04 -11.14 -5.59
N GLY A 263 -14.18 -12.44 -5.77
CA GLY A 263 -15.44 -13.17 -5.63
C GLY A 263 -15.26 -14.60 -6.11
N GLY A 264 -15.06 -15.53 -5.18
CA GLY A 264 -14.61 -16.90 -5.45
C GLY A 264 -13.31 -17.21 -4.70
N THR A 265 -12.50 -18.14 -5.22
CA THR A 265 -11.21 -18.54 -4.61
C THR A 265 -10.03 -17.66 -5.03
N SER A 266 -10.24 -16.65 -5.88
CA SER A 266 -9.16 -15.80 -6.42
C SER A 266 -8.71 -14.74 -5.43
N GLY A 267 -7.42 -14.73 -5.11
CA GLY A 267 -6.78 -13.75 -4.24
C GLY A 267 -7.19 -13.85 -2.76
N LEU A 268 -7.87 -14.92 -2.36
CA LEU A 268 -8.40 -15.11 -1.02
C LEU A 268 -7.38 -15.86 -0.14
N THR A 269 -7.13 -15.34 1.06
CA THR A 269 -6.39 -15.99 2.14
C THR A 269 -7.35 -16.40 3.27
N GLY A 270 -6.89 -17.24 4.20
CA GLY A 270 -7.67 -17.60 5.39
C GLY A 270 -7.63 -16.55 6.51
N GLY A 271 -6.83 -15.49 6.37
CA GLY A 271 -6.69 -14.45 7.38
C GLY A 271 -6.10 -13.13 6.85
N ALA A 272 -6.12 -12.10 7.69
CA ALA A 272 -5.81 -10.72 7.32
C ALA A 272 -4.39 -10.55 6.76
N ILE A 273 -4.24 -9.61 5.83
CA ILE A 273 -2.93 -9.25 5.27
C ILE A 273 -2.58 -7.85 5.76
N GLN A 274 -1.54 -7.75 6.59
CA GLN A 274 -1.22 -6.52 7.32
C GLN A 274 0.05 -5.81 6.81
N GLY A 275 0.95 -6.55 6.15
CA GLY A 275 2.16 -5.99 5.53
C GLY A 275 2.04 -5.82 4.02
N ARG A 276 2.90 -4.99 3.44
CA ARG A 276 3.03 -4.79 1.98
C ARG A 276 3.51 -6.08 1.31
N PRO A 277 2.70 -6.77 0.48
CA PRO A 277 3.15 -7.98 -0.19
C PRO A 277 4.28 -7.67 -1.19
N PRO A 278 5.37 -8.44 -1.27
CA PRO A 278 6.29 -8.33 -2.40
C PRO A 278 5.56 -8.67 -3.71
N LEU A 279 5.85 -7.89 -4.76
CA LEU A 279 5.35 -8.09 -6.11
C LEU A 279 6.54 -8.19 -7.07
N ILE A 280 6.79 -9.39 -7.60
CA ILE A 280 7.92 -9.67 -8.47
C ILE A 280 7.44 -9.69 -9.91
N ALA A 281 8.00 -8.83 -10.76
CA ALA A 281 7.60 -8.71 -12.16
C ALA A 281 7.84 -10.02 -12.94
N ALA A 282 7.09 -10.18 -14.04
CA ALA A 282 7.13 -11.39 -14.86
C ALA A 282 8.54 -11.72 -15.39
N GLY A 283 9.30 -10.69 -15.75
CA GLY A 283 10.67 -10.83 -16.26
C GLY A 283 11.65 -11.40 -15.23
N ASP A 284 11.35 -11.28 -13.94
CA ASP A 284 12.31 -11.53 -12.88
C ASP A 284 12.00 -12.72 -12.00
N THR A 285 10.72 -12.99 -11.75
CA THR A 285 10.32 -14.16 -10.97
C THR A 285 10.96 -15.43 -11.50
N SER A 286 11.34 -16.33 -10.59
CA SER A 286 11.81 -17.68 -10.90
C SER A 286 10.67 -18.70 -11.06
N ASN A 287 9.42 -18.31 -10.79
CA ASN A 287 8.28 -19.21 -10.87
C ASN A 287 8.08 -19.70 -12.31
N PRO A 288 8.14 -21.01 -12.58
CA PRO A 288 8.16 -21.53 -13.94
C PRO A 288 6.86 -21.26 -14.71
N THR A 289 5.73 -21.11 -14.01
CA THR A 289 4.43 -20.81 -14.63
C THR A 289 4.19 -19.33 -14.87
N CYS A 290 4.97 -18.46 -14.22
CA CYS A 290 4.87 -17.01 -14.35
C CYS A 290 6.06 -16.34 -15.04
N LYS A 291 7.19 -17.05 -15.22
CA LYS A 291 8.36 -16.49 -15.90
C LYS A 291 7.99 -15.96 -17.28
N ASN A 292 8.19 -14.66 -17.48
CA ASN A 292 7.83 -13.89 -18.68
C ASN A 292 6.33 -13.92 -19.05
N VAL A 293 5.46 -14.30 -18.12
CA VAL A 293 4.00 -14.43 -18.33
C VAL A 293 3.20 -13.58 -17.35
N CYS A 294 3.54 -13.60 -16.06
CA CYS A 294 2.83 -12.88 -15.00
C CYS A 294 3.74 -12.45 -13.87
N ALA A 295 3.38 -11.37 -13.20
CA ALA A 295 3.96 -11.04 -11.91
C ALA A 295 3.45 -12.00 -10.82
N VAL A 296 4.31 -12.29 -9.85
CA VAL A 296 4.01 -13.15 -8.70
C VAL A 296 4.02 -12.30 -7.44
N THR A 297 3.03 -12.47 -6.58
CA THR A 297 3.05 -11.90 -5.24
C THR A 297 3.06 -12.99 -4.18
N TYR A 298 3.79 -12.73 -3.09
CA TYR A 298 3.83 -13.60 -1.92
C TYR A 298 3.18 -12.89 -0.74
N VAL A 299 2.37 -13.61 0.02
CA VAL A 299 1.57 -13.06 1.11
C VAL A 299 1.74 -13.93 2.34
N ALA A 300 2.07 -13.33 3.48
CA ALA A 300 2.02 -13.98 4.77
C ALA A 300 0.79 -13.45 5.53
N ALA A 301 -0.14 -14.33 5.87
CA ALA A 301 -1.45 -13.94 6.38
C ALA A 301 -1.64 -14.22 7.87
N GLY A 302 -2.63 -13.56 8.48
CA GLY A 302 -2.98 -13.69 9.90
C GLY A 302 -3.46 -15.08 10.32
N ASP A 303 -3.74 -15.98 9.37
CA ASP A 303 -4.06 -17.39 9.60
C ASP A 303 -2.80 -18.27 9.79
N GLY A 304 -1.61 -17.67 9.71
CA GLY A 304 -0.34 -18.37 9.83
C GLY A 304 0.10 -19.12 8.58
N THR A 305 -0.54 -18.89 7.43
CA THR A 305 -0.19 -19.49 6.14
C THR A 305 0.51 -18.47 5.23
N VAL A 306 1.43 -18.95 4.40
CA VAL A 306 2.03 -18.17 3.31
C VAL A 306 1.46 -18.62 1.98
N TYR A 307 1.10 -17.66 1.15
CA TYR A 307 0.45 -17.87 -0.15
C TYR A 307 1.31 -17.26 -1.26
N ALA A 308 1.24 -17.84 -2.44
CA ALA A 308 1.69 -17.20 -3.68
C ALA A 308 0.53 -17.09 -4.65
N PHE A 309 0.39 -15.93 -5.26
CA PHE A 309 -0.66 -15.67 -6.24
C PHE A 309 -0.07 -15.11 -7.53
N ARG A 310 -0.76 -15.41 -8.63
CA ARG A 310 -0.66 -14.63 -9.85
C ARG A 310 -1.26 -13.24 -9.62
N ALA A 311 -0.49 -12.18 -9.85
CA ALA A 311 -0.97 -10.81 -9.63
C ALA A 311 -1.98 -10.34 -10.69
N ASP A 312 -2.00 -10.97 -11.86
CA ASP A 312 -2.89 -10.61 -12.98
C ASP A 312 -4.29 -11.21 -12.86
N THR A 313 -4.43 -12.36 -12.21
CA THR A 313 -5.68 -13.15 -12.15
C THR A 313 -6.13 -13.49 -10.73
N GLY A 314 -5.27 -13.29 -9.73
CA GLY A 314 -5.51 -13.71 -8.35
C GLY A 314 -5.47 -15.22 -8.17
N ALA A 315 -5.08 -15.99 -9.20
CA ALA A 315 -5.02 -17.45 -9.09
C ALA A 315 -3.95 -17.87 -8.08
N LEU A 316 -4.33 -18.77 -7.17
CA LEU A 316 -3.40 -19.37 -6.21
C LEU A 316 -2.38 -20.24 -6.95
N LEU A 317 -1.10 -19.94 -6.77
CA LEU A 317 0.02 -20.74 -7.30
C LEU A 317 0.39 -21.85 -6.32
N TRP A 318 0.50 -21.50 -5.04
CA TRP A 318 0.73 -22.44 -3.93
C TRP A 318 0.37 -21.78 -2.60
N GLN A 319 0.19 -22.60 -1.57
CA GLN A 319 0.12 -22.16 -0.17
C GLN A 319 0.86 -23.17 0.72
N THR A 320 1.36 -22.70 1.87
CA THR A 320 1.98 -23.58 2.86
C THR A 320 0.94 -24.28 3.73
N ALA A 321 1.38 -25.22 4.57
CA ALA A 321 0.66 -25.49 5.81
C ALA A 321 0.78 -24.29 6.77
N VAL A 322 -0.02 -24.26 7.84
CA VAL A 322 0.12 -23.24 8.90
C VAL A 322 1.51 -23.37 9.53
N LEU A 323 2.27 -22.28 9.52
CA LEU A 323 3.66 -22.20 10.00
C LEU A 323 3.77 -21.65 11.44
N THR A 324 2.68 -21.10 11.97
CA THR A 324 2.59 -20.54 13.32
C THR A 324 2.02 -21.56 14.31
N ILE A 325 2.17 -21.29 15.61
CA ILE A 325 1.65 -22.15 16.68
C ILE A 325 0.84 -21.34 17.69
N GLY A 326 -0.25 -21.92 18.21
CA GLY A 326 -1.13 -21.27 19.16
C GLY A 326 -2.29 -20.50 18.50
N ALA A 327 -3.42 -20.42 19.20
CA ALA A 327 -4.60 -19.71 18.70
C ALA A 327 -4.36 -18.20 18.66
N GLY A 328 -4.71 -17.56 17.55
CA GLY A 328 -4.48 -16.12 17.32
C GLY A 328 -3.07 -15.76 16.84
N SER A 329 -2.22 -16.76 16.59
CA SER A 329 -0.90 -16.58 15.99
C SER A 329 -1.00 -16.47 14.48
N GLY A 330 -0.12 -15.67 13.88
CA GLY A 330 -0.15 -15.41 12.44
C GLY A 330 1.09 -14.67 11.97
N PHE A 331 0.95 -13.94 10.87
CA PHE A 331 1.96 -13.03 10.37
C PHE A 331 1.48 -11.59 10.47
N LEU A 332 2.35 -10.69 10.93
CA LEU A 332 2.18 -9.24 10.85
C LEU A 332 3.20 -8.64 9.88
N ALA A 333 4.44 -9.13 9.91
CA ALA A 333 5.46 -8.82 8.93
C ALA A 333 5.09 -9.33 7.52
N ALA A 334 5.44 -8.56 6.48
CA ALA A 334 5.36 -9.06 5.12
C ALA A 334 6.48 -10.09 4.84
N PRO A 335 6.33 -10.95 3.82
CA PRO A 335 7.44 -11.72 3.30
C PRO A 335 8.52 -10.80 2.70
N ALA A 336 9.78 -11.15 2.92
CA ALA A 336 10.90 -10.65 2.13
C ALA A 336 11.30 -11.68 1.09
N VAL A 337 11.84 -11.27 -0.07
CA VAL A 337 12.20 -12.20 -1.13
C VAL A 337 13.63 -11.94 -1.55
N GLN A 338 14.47 -12.98 -1.51
CA GLN A 338 15.71 -12.97 -2.27
C GLN A 338 15.43 -13.48 -3.68
N VAL A 339 15.34 -12.57 -4.63
CA VAL A 339 15.00 -12.86 -6.02
C VAL A 339 16.22 -13.42 -6.76
N LYS A 340 16.03 -14.54 -7.44
CA LYS A 340 17.13 -15.24 -8.11
C LYS A 340 17.76 -14.42 -9.21
N SER A 341 16.95 -13.73 -10.04
CA SER A 341 17.47 -12.94 -11.16
C SER A 341 18.41 -11.81 -10.71
N PHE A 342 18.21 -11.34 -9.48
CA PHE A 342 18.98 -10.25 -8.89
C PHE A 342 20.15 -10.74 -8.05
N SER A 343 20.20 -12.02 -7.71
CA SER A 343 21.22 -12.53 -6.79
C SER A 343 22.52 -12.88 -7.51
N GLY A 344 23.65 -12.53 -6.88
CA GLY A 344 24.98 -12.87 -7.38
C GLY A 344 25.31 -14.36 -7.28
N VAL A 345 26.52 -14.74 -7.72
CA VAL A 345 26.99 -16.14 -7.75
C VAL A 345 27.04 -16.84 -6.39
N GLY A 346 27.07 -16.08 -5.29
CA GLY A 346 27.03 -16.62 -3.93
C GLY A 346 25.64 -17.17 -3.52
N TYR A 347 24.59 -16.85 -4.28
CA TYR A 347 23.26 -17.39 -4.06
C TYR A 347 23.06 -18.70 -4.80
N LEU A 348 22.90 -19.78 -4.03
CA LEU A 348 22.99 -21.15 -4.52
C LEU A 348 21.64 -21.74 -4.96
N ASN A 349 20.54 -21.16 -4.51
CA ASN A 349 19.21 -21.62 -4.92
C ASN A 349 18.96 -21.29 -6.40
N ALA A 350 18.16 -22.13 -7.06
CA ALA A 350 17.72 -21.95 -8.45
C ALA A 350 16.36 -21.23 -8.57
N PHE A 351 15.82 -20.77 -7.45
CA PHE A 351 14.50 -20.18 -7.28
C PHE A 351 14.60 -18.96 -6.37
N ASP A 352 13.57 -18.13 -6.34
CA ASP A 352 13.42 -17.03 -5.40
C ASP A 352 13.19 -17.62 -4.01
N LEU A 353 13.88 -17.11 -2.99
CA LEU A 353 13.68 -17.54 -1.61
C LEU A 353 12.77 -16.56 -0.90
N VAL A 354 11.59 -17.02 -0.49
CA VAL A 354 10.65 -16.24 0.30
C VAL A 354 10.98 -16.44 1.78
N ILE A 355 11.22 -15.36 2.50
CA ILE A 355 11.58 -15.35 3.92
C ILE A 355 10.45 -14.73 4.72
N VAL A 356 9.95 -15.48 5.69
CA VAL A 356 8.88 -15.03 6.60
C VAL A 356 9.28 -15.27 8.05
N ALA A 357 8.86 -14.37 8.94
CA ALA A 357 9.12 -14.47 10.37
C ALA A 357 7.78 -14.49 11.13
N THR A 358 7.62 -15.44 12.06
CA THR A 358 6.32 -15.66 12.70
C THR A 358 6.01 -14.66 13.81
N ARG A 359 4.72 -14.48 14.05
CA ARG A 359 4.18 -13.82 15.23
C ARG A 359 3.26 -14.77 16.00
N ASN A 360 3.86 -15.58 16.88
CA ASN A 360 3.15 -16.44 17.81
C ASN A 360 2.68 -15.64 19.03
N VAL A 361 1.45 -15.86 19.47
CA VAL A 361 0.89 -15.22 20.67
C VAL A 361 0.60 -16.26 21.76
N GLY A 362 0.50 -15.80 23.02
CA GLY A 362 0.25 -16.67 24.16
C GLY A 362 1.51 -17.35 24.71
N ALA A 363 1.39 -18.56 25.24
CA ALA A 363 2.50 -19.25 25.87
C ALA A 363 3.63 -19.53 24.85
N GLY A 364 4.83 -19.02 25.14
CA GLY A 364 5.98 -19.12 24.24
C GLY A 364 6.05 -18.04 23.16
N SER A 365 5.19 -16.99 23.21
CA SER A 365 5.26 -15.86 22.27
C SER A 365 6.60 -15.13 22.31
N THR A 366 7.32 -15.19 23.43
CA THR A 366 8.62 -14.52 23.58
C THR A 366 9.81 -15.39 23.18
N THR A 367 9.61 -16.67 22.85
CA THR A 367 10.71 -17.63 22.65
C THR A 367 10.57 -18.57 21.45
N ASN A 368 9.35 -18.85 21.00
CA ASN A 368 9.06 -19.88 20.00
C ASN A 368 8.82 -19.32 18.58
N ASN A 369 9.16 -18.07 18.31
CA ASN A 369 9.07 -17.55 16.95
C ASN A 369 10.22 -18.08 16.10
N ARG A 370 9.95 -18.16 14.79
CA ARG A 370 10.82 -18.78 13.82
C ARG A 370 10.91 -17.93 12.57
N VAL A 371 11.97 -18.15 11.81
CA VAL A 371 12.11 -17.63 10.46
C VAL A 371 12.16 -18.82 9.50
N PHE A 372 11.38 -18.75 8.43
CA PHE A 372 11.34 -19.79 7.42
C PHE A 372 11.88 -19.23 6.11
N GLY A 373 12.74 -20.00 5.44
CA GLY A 373 13.07 -19.83 4.04
C GLY A 373 12.25 -20.81 3.21
N LEU A 374 11.45 -20.30 2.28
CA LEU A 374 10.54 -21.07 1.45
C LEU A 374 10.93 -20.97 -0.02
N ASN A 375 10.79 -22.07 -0.75
CA ASN A 375 10.97 -22.10 -2.19
C ASN A 375 9.85 -21.29 -2.88
N GLY A 376 10.19 -20.19 -3.54
CA GLY A 376 9.24 -19.29 -4.20
C GLY A 376 8.43 -19.93 -5.33
N ASN A 377 8.82 -21.11 -5.81
CA ASN A 377 8.11 -21.84 -6.86
C ASN A 377 7.05 -22.80 -6.30
N THR A 378 7.20 -23.26 -5.06
CA THR A 378 6.40 -24.38 -4.52
C THR A 378 5.87 -24.15 -3.11
N GLY A 379 6.38 -23.16 -2.37
CA GLY A 379 6.10 -22.94 -0.96
C GLY A 379 6.79 -23.93 -0.01
N ALA A 380 7.58 -24.88 -0.53
CA ALA A 380 8.26 -25.86 0.30
C ALA A 380 9.30 -25.19 1.21
N THR A 381 9.32 -25.57 2.49
CA THR A 381 10.35 -25.10 3.43
C THR A 381 11.72 -25.62 3.03
N VAL A 382 12.64 -24.71 2.73
CA VAL A 382 14.05 -24.99 2.42
C VAL A 382 14.85 -25.10 3.72
N TRP A 383 14.61 -24.17 4.65
CA TRP A 383 15.21 -24.16 5.97
C TRP A 383 14.29 -23.48 6.99
N THR A 384 14.51 -23.80 8.26
CA THR A 384 13.85 -23.17 9.40
C THR A 384 14.89 -22.73 10.41
N PHE A 385 14.92 -21.43 10.72
CA PHE A 385 15.67 -20.88 11.83
C PHE A 385 14.78 -20.86 13.08
N ASN A 386 15.19 -21.59 14.12
CA ASN A 386 14.44 -21.75 15.37
C ASN A 386 15.40 -21.61 16.56
N PRO A 387 15.73 -20.38 17.00
CA PRO A 387 16.76 -20.16 18.02
C PRO A 387 16.29 -20.49 19.44
N GLY A 388 14.99 -20.67 19.66
CA GLY A 388 14.41 -21.02 20.97
C GLY A 388 14.29 -19.84 21.96
N ASN A 389 14.68 -18.64 21.54
CA ASN A 389 14.59 -17.40 22.31
C ASN A 389 14.22 -16.19 21.42
N MET A 390 13.54 -16.43 20.30
CA MET A 390 13.08 -15.35 19.41
C MET A 390 11.65 -14.94 19.79
N ASP A 391 11.49 -13.66 20.07
CA ASP A 391 10.20 -13.01 20.27
C ASP A 391 9.46 -12.80 18.94
N ILE A 392 8.27 -12.23 19.01
CA ILE A 392 7.48 -11.88 17.84
C ILE A 392 8.26 -11.01 16.86
N ALA A 393 8.15 -11.35 15.58
CA ALA A 393 8.64 -10.53 14.48
C ALA A 393 7.47 -9.80 13.82
N ASN A 394 7.47 -8.47 13.96
CA ASN A 394 6.42 -7.60 13.41
C ASN A 394 6.88 -6.87 12.15
N ALA A 395 8.19 -6.89 11.86
CA ALA A 395 8.80 -6.17 10.77
C ALA A 395 9.21 -7.09 9.62
N THR A 396 9.04 -6.60 8.39
CA THR A 396 9.53 -7.28 7.19
C THR A 396 11.05 -7.48 7.27
N PRO A 397 11.57 -8.69 7.03
CA PRO A 397 13.00 -8.90 6.93
C PRO A 397 13.66 -8.09 5.81
N TYR A 398 14.92 -7.72 5.97
CA TYR A 398 15.72 -7.12 4.90
C TYR A 398 16.64 -8.17 4.28
N ILE A 399 16.70 -8.21 2.94
CA ILE A 399 17.61 -9.11 2.23
C ILE A 399 18.89 -8.35 1.85
N ASP A 400 20.02 -8.77 2.38
CA ASP A 400 21.34 -8.38 1.91
C ASP A 400 21.75 -9.33 0.78
N TYR A 401 21.49 -8.92 -0.46
CA TYR A 401 21.76 -9.72 -1.64
C TYR A 401 23.27 -9.91 -1.90
N VAL A 402 24.10 -8.96 -1.45
CA VAL A 402 25.55 -9.01 -1.65
C VAL A 402 26.14 -10.12 -0.79
N ASN A 403 25.77 -10.17 0.49
CA ASN A 403 26.32 -11.14 1.44
C ASN A 403 25.47 -12.41 1.57
N ASN A 404 24.33 -12.49 0.89
CA ASN A 404 23.36 -13.60 1.01
C ASN A 404 22.89 -13.79 2.45
N MET A 405 22.49 -12.68 3.07
CA MET A 405 22.00 -12.64 4.45
C MET A 405 20.60 -12.05 4.51
N ALA A 406 19.78 -12.55 5.42
CA ALA A 406 18.53 -11.94 5.83
C ALA A 406 18.71 -11.31 7.21
N TRP A 407 18.31 -10.05 7.33
CA TRP A 407 18.28 -9.32 8.58
C TRP A 407 16.84 -9.29 9.09
N VAL A 408 16.60 -9.97 10.20
CA VAL A 408 15.26 -10.10 10.79
C VAL A 408 15.24 -9.35 12.11
N ALA A 409 14.28 -8.45 12.26
CA ALA A 409 14.00 -7.77 13.52
C ALA A 409 12.91 -8.51 14.31
N SER A 410 13.08 -8.58 15.63
CA SER A 410 12.07 -9.10 16.55
C SER A 410 11.99 -8.23 17.80
N ARG A 411 10.98 -8.47 18.62
CA ARG A 411 11.00 -7.97 20.00
C ARG A 411 12.04 -8.72 20.85
N SER A 412 12.26 -8.22 22.06
CA SER A 412 13.19 -8.76 23.06
C SER A 412 12.59 -8.64 24.46
N ILE A 413 11.39 -9.19 24.65
CA ILE A 413 10.69 -9.29 25.94
C ILE A 413 10.60 -7.95 26.71
N GLY A 414 10.43 -6.84 25.97
CA GLY A 414 10.35 -5.49 26.55
C GLY A 414 11.69 -4.93 27.04
N GLY A 415 12.82 -5.48 26.58
CA GLY A 415 14.15 -5.09 27.01
C GLY A 415 15.26 -5.67 26.13
N ILE A 416 16.44 -5.93 26.70
CA ILE A 416 17.63 -6.46 25.97
C ILE A 416 17.97 -7.92 26.37
N GLY A 417 17.02 -8.62 27.00
CA GLY A 417 17.24 -9.95 27.57
C GLY A 417 17.42 -11.06 26.52
N GLN A 418 17.06 -10.79 25.26
CA GLN A 418 17.25 -11.70 24.14
C GLN A 418 17.63 -10.92 22.87
N PRO A 419 18.11 -11.59 21.81
CA PRO A 419 18.41 -10.87 20.59
C PRO A 419 17.13 -10.36 19.93
N SER A 420 17.24 -9.19 19.32
CA SER A 420 16.16 -8.51 18.58
C SER A 420 16.54 -8.17 17.14
N LEU A 421 17.79 -8.40 16.75
CA LEU A 421 18.23 -8.36 15.36
C LEU A 421 19.04 -9.62 15.05
N TRP A 422 18.69 -10.30 13.97
CA TRP A 422 19.22 -11.59 13.59
C TRP A 422 19.75 -11.53 12.16
N GLN A 423 21.02 -11.90 11.95
CA GLN A 423 21.63 -12.04 10.63
C GLN A 423 21.66 -13.53 10.28
N ILE A 424 20.89 -13.94 9.29
CA ILE A 424 20.67 -15.34 8.92
C ILE A 424 21.15 -15.56 7.49
N ASN A 425 21.95 -16.60 7.24
CA ASN A 425 22.37 -16.93 5.88
C ASN A 425 21.17 -17.43 5.05
N THR A 426 20.95 -16.84 3.88
CA THR A 426 19.78 -17.17 3.06
C THR A 426 19.90 -18.51 2.35
N ASN A 427 21.11 -19.01 2.10
CA ASN A 427 21.29 -20.32 1.48
C ASN A 427 21.01 -21.47 2.47
N THR A 428 21.34 -21.30 3.75
CA THR A 428 21.35 -22.40 4.73
C THR A 428 20.38 -22.23 5.90
N GLY A 429 19.89 -21.02 6.16
CA GLY A 429 19.13 -20.69 7.37
C GLY A 429 19.97 -20.64 8.65
N SER A 430 21.30 -20.72 8.55
CA SER A 430 22.18 -20.69 9.71
C SER A 430 22.37 -19.27 10.24
N LEU A 431 22.43 -19.12 11.57
CA LEU A 431 22.75 -17.85 12.22
C LEU A 431 24.20 -17.43 11.93
N SER A 432 24.38 -16.21 11.43
CA SER A 432 25.68 -15.55 11.29
C SER A 432 25.99 -14.71 12.52
N ALA A 433 25.04 -13.88 12.94
CA ALA A 433 25.16 -12.98 14.09
C ALA A 433 23.79 -12.66 14.70
N SER A 434 23.79 -12.23 15.95
CA SER A 434 22.57 -11.74 16.63
C SER A 434 22.91 -10.62 17.60
N PHE A 435 22.01 -9.66 17.77
CA PHE A 435 22.24 -8.44 18.55
C PHE A 435 21.08 -8.15 19.49
N ASN A 436 21.38 -7.72 20.72
CA ASN A 436 20.39 -7.39 21.75
C ASN A 436 20.18 -5.87 21.77
N LEU A 437 19.21 -5.37 21.00
CA LEU A 437 19.07 -3.93 20.70
C LEU A 437 17.79 -3.30 21.26
N ASN A 438 17.08 -3.97 22.17
CA ASN A 438 15.71 -3.64 22.61
C ASN A 438 14.62 -4.15 21.64
N ASP A 439 13.34 -3.99 21.97
CA ASP A 439 12.23 -4.39 21.10
C ASP A 439 12.31 -3.65 19.75
N ILE A 440 12.25 -4.37 18.63
CA ILE A 440 12.23 -3.75 17.29
C ILE A 440 10.96 -4.18 16.56
N ASP A 441 10.12 -3.20 16.22
CA ASP A 441 8.92 -3.39 15.38
C ASP A 441 9.10 -2.82 13.96
N GLN A 442 10.25 -2.23 13.67
CA GLN A 442 10.56 -1.60 12.37
C GLN A 442 11.51 -2.46 11.53
N ALA A 443 11.35 -2.41 10.21
CA ALA A 443 12.22 -3.14 9.30
C ALA A 443 13.67 -2.62 9.40
N PRO A 444 14.67 -3.51 9.41
CA PRO A 444 16.06 -3.09 9.21
C PRO A 444 16.27 -2.57 7.79
N THR A 445 17.21 -1.66 7.61
CA THR A 445 17.63 -1.22 6.27
C THR A 445 19.13 -1.14 6.16
N GLN A 446 19.66 -1.51 5.00
CA GLN A 446 21.09 -1.39 4.71
C GLN A 446 21.40 -0.04 4.10
N ASN A 447 22.58 0.48 4.41
CA ASN A 447 23.10 1.67 3.78
C ASN A 447 23.66 1.38 2.37
N PHE A 448 23.92 2.45 1.62
CA PHE A 448 24.29 2.36 0.20
C PHE A 448 25.53 1.49 -0.08
N ASP A 449 26.54 1.50 0.79
CA ASP A 449 27.78 0.75 0.58
C ASP A 449 27.75 -0.68 1.16
N GLY A 450 26.61 -1.10 1.70
CA GLY A 450 26.40 -2.45 2.22
C GLY A 450 27.06 -2.75 3.56
N ARG A 451 27.70 -1.77 4.21
CA ARG A 451 28.53 -1.99 5.41
C ARG A 451 27.77 -1.86 6.73
N VAL A 452 26.63 -1.18 6.72
CA VAL A 452 25.86 -0.87 7.92
C VAL A 452 24.40 -1.21 7.72
N ILE A 453 23.81 -1.86 8.72
CA ILE A 453 22.37 -2.00 8.90
C ILE A 453 21.91 -1.01 9.95
N TYR A 454 20.88 -0.24 9.61
CA TYR A 454 20.19 0.66 10.51
C TYR A 454 18.91 0.00 11.04
N VAL A 455 18.69 0.15 12.34
CA VAL A 455 17.43 -0.23 13.00
C VAL A 455 17.03 0.80 14.04
N THR A 456 15.72 0.96 14.23
CA THR A 456 15.15 1.88 15.21
C THR A 456 14.29 1.12 16.23
N PRO A 457 14.87 0.69 17.37
CA PRO A 457 14.14 0.01 18.41
C PRO A 457 13.13 0.94 19.12
N ASN A 458 12.15 0.34 19.78
CA ASN A 458 11.03 1.00 20.45
C ASN A 458 11.46 1.93 21.60
N ASN A 459 12.71 1.82 22.06
CA ASN A 459 13.30 2.68 23.07
C ASN A 459 13.73 4.07 22.55
N GLY A 460 13.48 4.36 21.26
CA GLY A 460 13.75 5.69 20.68
C GLY A 460 15.20 5.93 20.35
N GLN A 461 15.97 4.90 20.02
CA GLN A 461 17.35 5.03 19.52
C GLN A 461 17.44 4.67 18.03
N LEU A 462 18.48 5.13 17.37
CA LEU A 462 18.95 4.59 16.09
C LEU A 462 20.22 3.77 16.36
N TYR A 463 20.27 2.54 15.86
CA TYR A 463 21.48 1.72 15.87
C TYR A 463 22.10 1.64 14.49
N ALA A 464 23.43 1.71 14.45
CA ALA A 464 24.26 1.35 13.31
C ALA A 464 24.95 0.01 13.62
N VAL A 465 24.66 -1.02 12.83
CA VAL A 465 25.17 -2.39 13.00
C VAL A 465 26.05 -2.75 11.83
N ARG A 466 27.30 -3.18 12.05
CA ARG A 466 28.17 -3.60 10.95
C ARG A 466 27.71 -4.92 10.36
N THR A 467 27.70 -5.01 9.03
CA THR A 467 27.30 -6.23 8.31
C THR A 467 28.38 -7.32 8.33
N ASP A 468 29.63 -6.91 8.49
CA ASP A 468 30.83 -7.76 8.44
C ASP A 468 31.39 -8.13 9.84
N ILE A 469 30.85 -7.56 10.92
CA ILE A 469 31.38 -7.78 12.28
C ILE A 469 30.23 -8.11 13.25
N SER A 470 30.17 -9.37 13.71
CA SER A 470 29.03 -9.98 14.42
C SER A 470 28.71 -9.41 15.81
N ASN A 471 29.55 -8.55 16.38
CA ASN A 471 29.38 -7.95 17.71
C ASN A 471 29.45 -6.42 17.69
N CYS A 472 29.19 -5.83 16.52
CA CYS A 472 29.44 -4.42 16.27
C CYS A 472 28.13 -3.65 16.07
N ALA A 473 27.57 -3.15 17.16
CA ALA A 473 26.41 -2.28 17.14
C ALA A 473 26.70 -1.04 18.00
N GLN A 474 26.37 0.14 17.49
CA GLN A 474 26.50 1.41 18.19
C GLN A 474 25.19 2.18 18.09
N SER A 475 24.78 2.87 19.15
CA SER A 475 23.53 3.62 19.17
C SER A 475 23.70 5.12 19.34
N SER A 476 22.71 5.86 18.85
CA SER A 476 22.49 7.24 19.21
C SER A 476 22.05 7.38 20.67
N ALA A 477 22.06 8.62 21.18
CA ALA A 477 21.25 8.96 22.35
C ALA A 477 19.75 8.68 22.07
N ALA A 478 18.99 8.45 23.13
CA ALA A 478 17.53 8.30 23.02
C ALA A 478 16.91 9.64 22.56
N LEU A 479 16.01 9.56 21.59
CA LEU A 479 15.35 10.71 20.95
C LEU A 479 14.18 11.25 21.79
N GLY A 480 13.75 10.52 22.82
CA GLY A 480 12.58 10.86 23.64
C GLY A 480 11.23 10.66 22.94
N VAL A 481 11.23 10.05 21.75
CA VAL A 481 10.05 9.71 20.94
C VAL A 481 10.15 8.28 20.42
N THR A 482 9.01 7.65 20.13
CA THR A 482 8.96 6.27 19.64
C THR A 482 9.08 6.25 18.11
N PRO A 483 9.98 5.47 17.52
CA PRO A 483 10.06 5.28 16.07
C PRO A 483 8.84 4.51 15.55
N LEU A 484 8.28 4.93 14.41
CA LEU A 484 7.08 4.34 13.80
C LEU A 484 7.31 3.80 12.39
N GLY A 485 8.32 4.30 11.68
CA GLY A 485 8.72 3.81 10.36
C GLY A 485 10.16 3.28 10.39
N PHE A 486 10.50 2.48 9.38
CA PHE A 486 11.87 1.99 9.20
C PHE A 486 12.84 3.13 8.84
N PRO A 487 14.12 3.04 9.26
CA PRO A 487 15.14 4.01 8.88
C PRO A 487 15.44 3.95 7.39
N ILE A 488 15.57 5.10 6.74
CA ILE A 488 16.00 5.21 5.34
C ILE A 488 17.34 5.94 5.31
N PRO A 489 18.46 5.25 5.04
CA PRO A 489 19.77 5.86 4.90
C PRO A 489 19.98 6.46 3.50
N ILE A 490 20.49 7.68 3.44
CA ILE A 490 20.94 8.35 2.23
C ILE A 490 22.41 8.69 2.37
N GLN A 491 23.25 8.18 1.48
CA GLN A 491 24.67 8.48 1.50
C GLN A 491 24.92 9.95 1.10
N THR A 492 25.49 10.73 2.01
CA THR A 492 25.84 12.14 1.77
C THR A 492 27.31 12.29 1.37
N ALA A 493 28.18 11.44 1.89
CA ALA A 493 29.56 11.30 1.48
C ALA A 493 30.06 9.87 1.78
N ALA A 494 31.27 9.52 1.35
CA ALA A 494 31.87 8.25 1.76
C ALA A 494 31.86 8.15 3.29
N LEU A 495 31.31 7.06 3.83
CA LEU A 495 31.21 6.80 5.27
C LEU A 495 30.29 7.77 6.06
N ASN A 496 29.44 8.54 5.35
CA ASN A 496 28.54 9.51 5.94
C ASN A 496 27.13 9.30 5.37
N ASP A 497 26.18 9.01 6.24
CA ASP A 497 24.79 8.77 5.87
C ASP A 497 23.88 9.77 6.62
N ASP A 498 22.87 10.30 5.94
CA ASP A 498 21.72 10.91 6.60
C ASP A 498 20.61 9.86 6.70
N VAL A 499 20.17 9.56 7.91
CA VAL A 499 19.16 8.53 8.19
C VAL A 499 17.85 9.18 8.60
N PHE A 500 16.78 8.88 7.86
CA PHE A 500 15.45 9.45 8.06
C PHE A 500 14.47 8.40 8.53
N PHE A 501 13.58 8.73 9.46
CA PHE A 501 12.49 7.84 9.87
C PHE A 501 11.36 8.60 10.53
N SER A 502 10.17 8.02 10.47
CA SER A 502 8.98 8.51 11.17
C SER A 502 9.04 8.15 12.66
N THR A 503 8.50 9.03 13.48
CA THR A 503 8.36 8.90 14.94
C THR A 503 6.94 9.23 15.34
N SER A 504 6.55 8.96 16.59
CA SER A 504 5.18 9.20 17.08
C SER A 504 4.67 10.63 16.96
N THR A 505 5.55 11.62 16.75
CA THR A 505 5.20 13.05 16.69
C THR A 505 5.67 13.77 15.42
N GLY A 506 6.36 13.08 14.50
CA GLY A 506 6.92 13.71 13.31
C GLY A 506 7.98 12.88 12.61
N VAL A 507 8.79 13.51 11.77
CA VAL A 507 9.94 12.87 11.11
C VAL A 507 11.23 13.25 11.82
N SER A 508 12.18 12.32 11.89
CA SER A 508 13.53 12.55 12.42
C SER A 508 14.59 12.38 11.33
N LYS A 509 15.68 13.13 11.47
CA LYS A 509 16.90 13.00 10.69
C LYS A 509 18.10 12.88 11.63
N ILE A 510 18.94 11.88 11.40
CA ILE A 510 20.21 11.70 12.11
C ILE A 510 21.33 11.58 11.09
N HIS A 511 22.33 12.45 11.18
CA HIS A 511 23.57 12.28 10.43
C HIS A 511 24.46 11.27 11.15
N VAL A 512 24.96 10.29 10.39
CA VAL A 512 25.75 9.18 10.89
C VAL A 512 27.10 9.13 10.18
N VAL A 513 28.18 9.19 10.96
CA VAL A 513 29.55 8.98 10.47
C VAL A 513 30.06 7.66 11.01
N TYR A 514 30.33 6.69 10.13
CA TYR A 514 30.76 5.34 10.51
C TYR A 514 32.18 5.04 9.99
N PRO A 515 33.17 4.89 10.87
CA PRO A 515 34.55 4.59 10.44
C PRO A 515 34.70 3.16 9.90
N LEU A 516 35.71 2.96 9.04
CA LEU A 516 36.07 1.62 8.54
C LEU A 516 36.86 0.79 9.55
N ALA A 517 37.53 1.43 10.51
CA ALA A 517 38.26 0.72 11.55
C ALA A 517 37.31 -0.17 12.36
N ALA A 518 37.75 -1.40 12.68
CA ALA A 518 36.92 -2.41 13.31
C ALA A 518 36.23 -1.89 14.58
N CYS A 519 34.90 -1.77 14.51
CA CYS A 519 34.04 -1.25 15.58
C CYS A 519 34.50 0.06 16.22
N ALA A 520 35.13 0.93 15.45
CA ALA A 520 35.43 2.27 15.92
C ALA A 520 34.12 3.06 16.16
N PRO A 521 34.12 4.03 17.09
CA PRO A 521 32.91 4.76 17.48
C PRO A 521 32.19 5.39 16.29
N VAL A 522 30.88 5.17 16.22
CA VAL A 522 30.00 5.82 15.25
C VAL A 522 29.53 7.15 15.83
N THR A 523 29.59 8.22 15.05
CA THR A 523 29.10 9.54 15.47
C THR A 523 27.67 9.73 14.98
N PHE A 524 26.77 10.09 15.88
CA PHE A 524 25.37 10.40 15.57
C PHE A 524 25.10 11.88 15.87
N THR A 525 24.64 12.63 14.89
CA THR A 525 24.25 14.05 15.04
C THR A 525 22.77 14.19 14.70
N VAL A 526 21.95 14.48 15.72
CA VAL A 526 20.51 14.68 15.56
C VAL A 526 20.24 16.08 14.99
N SER A 527 19.28 16.20 14.07
CA SER A 527 18.90 17.47 13.45
C SER A 527 20.11 18.26 12.89
N PRO A 528 20.97 17.60 12.09
CA PRO A 528 22.21 18.18 11.59
C PRO A 528 21.92 19.41 10.71
N GLY A 529 22.78 20.44 10.78
CA GLY A 529 22.73 21.57 9.84
C GLY A 529 21.48 22.44 9.91
N GLY A 530 20.79 22.49 11.06
CA GLY A 530 19.56 23.28 11.23
C GLY A 530 18.30 22.60 10.68
N TRP A 531 18.35 21.28 10.45
CA TRP A 531 17.19 20.49 10.06
C TRP A 531 16.10 20.55 11.13
N VAL A 532 14.88 20.91 10.75
CA VAL A 532 13.72 21.02 11.65
C VAL A 532 12.91 19.74 11.57
N ASN A 533 12.63 19.11 12.70
CA ASN A 533 11.74 17.94 12.76
C ASN A 533 10.31 18.40 12.43
N PRO A 534 9.73 18.05 11.27
CA PRO A 534 8.38 18.47 10.95
C PRO A 534 7.40 17.73 11.86
N ALA A 535 6.57 18.50 12.57
CA ALA A 535 5.50 17.95 13.39
C ALA A 535 4.40 17.38 12.47
N ILE A 536 4.20 16.07 12.54
CA ILE A 536 3.20 15.33 11.74
C ILE A 536 2.51 14.36 12.69
N THR A 537 1.19 14.29 12.63
CA THR A 537 0.40 13.54 13.62
C THR A 537 0.36 12.06 13.26
N ASN A 538 1.03 11.23 14.07
CA ASN A 538 1.11 9.78 13.87
C ASN A 538 1.46 9.43 12.40
N PRO A 539 2.67 9.82 11.96
CA PRO A 539 3.11 9.66 10.58
C PRO A 539 3.24 8.18 10.21
N SER A 540 2.91 7.86 8.97
CA SER A 540 3.20 6.56 8.34
C SER A 540 4.70 6.40 8.07
N SER A 541 5.14 5.26 7.53
CA SER A 541 6.49 5.12 6.99
C SER A 541 6.72 6.15 5.87
N LEU A 542 7.92 6.72 5.81
CA LEU A 542 8.25 7.70 4.78
C LEU A 542 8.79 7.02 3.53
N MET A 543 8.76 7.74 2.41
CA MET A 543 9.39 7.33 1.15
C MET A 543 10.13 8.52 0.52
N PHE A 544 10.99 8.24 -0.47
CA PHE A 544 11.66 9.25 -1.28
C PHE A 544 11.31 9.10 -2.75
N THR A 545 11.07 10.20 -3.45
CA THR A 545 11.00 10.17 -4.91
C THR A 545 12.39 10.01 -5.49
N PRO A 546 12.60 9.08 -6.44
CA PRO A 546 13.90 8.92 -7.07
C PRO A 546 14.17 10.00 -8.14
N PRO A 547 15.43 10.21 -8.53
CA PRO A 547 15.78 11.03 -9.68
C PRO A 547 15.07 10.59 -10.97
N PRO A 548 14.78 11.50 -11.93
CA PRO A 548 15.28 12.88 -12.02
C PRO A 548 14.45 13.91 -11.24
N GLN A 549 13.45 13.48 -10.47
CA GLN A 549 12.63 14.39 -9.69
C GLN A 549 13.48 15.05 -8.60
N ALA A 550 13.10 16.26 -8.20
CA ALA A 550 13.68 16.87 -7.01
C ALA A 550 13.46 15.93 -5.82
N GLU A 551 14.54 15.56 -5.13
CA GLU A 551 14.49 14.61 -4.02
C GLU A 551 13.68 15.21 -2.87
N PHE A 552 12.49 14.66 -2.64
CA PHE A 552 11.62 15.00 -1.53
C PHE A 552 11.26 13.75 -0.74
N MET A 553 11.06 13.94 0.56
CA MET A 553 10.45 12.93 1.42
C MET A 553 8.94 13.07 1.38
N TYR A 554 8.26 11.95 1.40
CA TYR A 554 6.81 11.89 1.48
C TYR A 554 6.40 11.02 2.66
N VAL A 555 5.46 11.52 3.46
CA VAL A 555 4.96 10.81 4.63
C VAL A 555 3.48 11.10 4.81
N ALA A 556 2.69 10.07 5.03
CA ALA A 556 1.27 10.23 5.28
C ALA A 556 0.99 10.37 6.78
N SER A 557 -0.21 10.81 7.12
CA SER A 557 -0.57 11.19 8.48
C SER A 557 -1.96 10.69 8.85
N SER A 558 -2.16 10.48 10.15
CA SER A 558 -3.48 10.18 10.70
C SER A 558 -4.50 11.32 10.58
N ASP A 559 -4.04 12.53 10.22
CA ASP A 559 -4.90 13.70 9.97
C ASP A 559 -5.55 13.69 8.57
N GLY A 560 -5.29 12.66 7.75
CA GLY A 560 -5.84 12.54 6.41
C GLY A 560 -4.95 13.08 5.29
N HIS A 561 -3.74 13.55 5.57
CA HIS A 561 -2.86 14.18 4.58
C HIS A 561 -1.64 13.33 4.19
N LEU A 562 -1.12 13.61 3.00
CA LEU A 562 0.25 13.30 2.57
C LEU A 562 1.07 14.59 2.65
N TYR A 563 2.23 14.53 3.29
CA TYR A 563 3.16 15.65 3.44
C TYR A 563 4.38 15.45 2.55
N LYS A 564 4.79 16.51 1.86
CA LYS A 564 6.02 16.63 1.08
C LYS A 564 7.03 17.45 1.89
N ILE A 565 8.15 16.83 2.26
CA ILE A 565 9.15 17.42 3.16
C ILE A 565 10.47 17.55 2.42
N ASN A 566 11.13 18.70 2.61
CA ASN A 566 12.48 18.91 2.10
C ASN A 566 13.50 18.12 2.96
N PRO A 567 14.27 17.17 2.39
CA PRO A 567 15.22 16.36 3.16
C PRO A 567 16.44 17.12 3.70
N THR A 568 16.73 18.30 3.12
CA THR A 568 17.84 19.16 3.56
C THR A 568 17.45 19.99 4.78
N THR A 569 16.24 20.56 4.81
CA THR A 569 15.83 21.52 5.85
C THR A 569 14.79 20.97 6.83
N GLY A 570 14.09 19.89 6.47
CA GLY A 570 12.97 19.34 7.24
C GLY A 570 11.68 20.17 7.12
N ALA A 571 11.70 21.23 6.31
CA ALA A 571 10.53 22.07 6.10
C ALA A 571 9.43 21.30 5.34
N ASN A 572 8.19 21.46 5.81
CA ASN A 572 7.00 21.07 5.06
C ASN A 572 6.91 21.95 3.80
N ALA A 573 7.21 21.37 2.64
CA ALA A 573 7.19 22.07 1.36
C ALA A 573 5.77 22.16 0.80
N ALA A 574 4.96 21.12 1.01
CA ALA A 574 3.56 21.08 0.63
C ALA A 574 2.85 19.93 1.39
N ASN A 575 1.54 20.01 1.54
CA ASN A 575 0.73 18.89 2.01
C ASN A 575 -0.55 18.78 1.16
N ARG A 576 -1.11 17.58 1.12
CA ARG A 576 -2.28 17.26 0.31
C ARG A 576 -3.25 16.46 1.15
N LEU A 577 -4.48 16.93 1.27
CA LEU A 577 -5.58 16.17 1.88
C LEU A 577 -5.95 14.99 0.97
N ILE A 578 -5.79 13.78 1.50
CA ILE A 578 -6.12 12.51 0.83
C ILE A 578 -7.53 12.11 1.21
N ASN A 579 -7.83 11.97 2.49
CA ASN A 579 -9.17 11.67 2.99
C ASN A 579 -9.37 12.24 4.39
N ALA A 580 -10.30 13.18 4.53
CA ALA A 580 -10.55 13.87 5.79
C ALA A 580 -11.07 12.92 6.87
N GLY A 581 -10.41 12.90 8.03
CA GLY A 581 -10.79 12.07 9.17
C GLY A 581 -10.42 10.59 9.05
N ALA A 582 -9.71 10.19 7.99
CA ALA A 582 -9.13 8.85 7.86
C ALA A 582 -7.62 8.90 8.15
N THR A 583 -7.10 7.81 8.73
CA THR A 583 -5.64 7.62 8.78
C THR A 583 -5.15 7.17 7.42
N ILE A 584 -4.15 7.85 6.87
CA ILE A 584 -3.54 7.46 5.60
C ILE A 584 -2.34 6.57 5.89
N GLY A 585 -2.25 5.49 5.15
CA GLY A 585 -1.20 4.49 5.26
C GLY A 585 0.12 4.90 4.61
N ASP A 586 1.05 3.96 4.56
CA ASP A 586 2.34 4.15 3.92
C ASP A 586 2.15 4.48 2.42
N PRO A 587 2.87 5.48 1.88
CA PRO A 587 2.89 5.77 0.46
C PRO A 587 3.77 4.80 -0.32
N SER A 588 3.42 4.63 -1.60
CA SER A 588 4.26 4.03 -2.64
C SER A 588 4.28 4.93 -3.86
N PHE A 589 5.33 4.86 -4.66
CA PHE A 589 5.50 5.69 -5.84
C PHE A 589 5.89 4.89 -7.06
N ASP A 590 5.13 5.06 -8.14
CA ASP A 590 5.43 4.47 -9.43
C ASP A 590 6.35 5.40 -10.22
N THR A 591 7.56 4.93 -10.45
CA THR A 591 8.63 5.70 -11.10
C THR A 591 8.45 5.83 -12.62
N VAL A 592 7.64 4.97 -13.23
CA VAL A 592 7.41 4.95 -14.68
C VAL A 592 6.35 5.98 -15.05
N ILE A 593 5.22 5.97 -14.36
CA ILE A 593 4.10 6.89 -14.65
C ILE A 593 3.98 8.05 -13.65
N GLN A 594 4.89 8.11 -12.67
CA GLN A 594 5.03 9.22 -11.71
C GLN A 594 3.79 9.46 -10.84
N LYS A 595 3.26 8.38 -10.24
CA LYS A 595 2.04 8.43 -9.42
C LYS A 595 2.26 7.89 -8.02
N PHE A 596 1.59 8.50 -7.05
CA PHE A 596 1.52 8.01 -5.68
C PHE A 596 0.33 7.06 -5.50
N TYR A 597 0.52 6.04 -4.67
CA TYR A 597 -0.56 5.16 -4.20
C TYR A 597 -0.51 4.98 -2.69
N MET A 598 -1.67 5.09 -2.04
CA MET A 598 -1.83 4.98 -0.59
C MET A 598 -3.16 4.34 -0.24
N GLY A 599 -3.15 3.47 0.77
CA GLY A 599 -4.36 2.99 1.43
C GLY A 599 -4.80 3.90 2.59
N ASP A 600 -6.03 3.76 3.07
CA ASP A 600 -6.52 4.44 4.26
C ASP A 600 -7.23 3.51 5.28
N SER A 601 -7.50 4.06 6.47
CA SER A 601 -8.17 3.36 7.57
C SER A 601 -9.59 2.93 7.25
N THR A 602 -10.22 3.55 6.26
CA THR A 602 -11.57 3.18 5.83
C THR A 602 -11.55 2.00 4.87
N GLY A 603 -10.41 1.68 4.25
CA GLY A 603 -10.25 0.62 3.26
C GLY A 603 -10.27 1.10 1.82
N HIS A 604 -10.03 2.39 1.57
CA HIS A 604 -9.81 2.89 0.22
C HIS A 604 -8.32 2.89 -0.11
N ILE A 605 -8.01 2.64 -1.37
CA ILE A 605 -6.71 2.90 -1.99
C ILE A 605 -6.93 4.05 -2.97
N PHE A 606 -5.97 4.95 -3.05
CA PHE A 606 -6.06 6.11 -3.91
C PHE A 606 -4.82 6.23 -4.78
N SER A 607 -4.99 6.74 -5.99
CA SER A 607 -3.92 7.19 -6.86
C SER A 607 -3.92 8.71 -7.03
N PHE A 608 -2.74 9.30 -7.06
CA PHE A 608 -2.56 10.74 -7.24
C PHE A 608 -1.36 11.03 -8.13
N ASP A 609 -1.38 12.19 -8.80
CA ASP A 609 -0.21 12.72 -9.48
C ASP A 609 0.82 13.28 -8.47
N LEU A 610 1.99 13.67 -8.96
CA LEU A 610 2.98 14.38 -8.17
C LEU A 610 2.41 15.71 -7.60
N PHE A 611 3.06 16.23 -6.55
CA PHE A 611 2.73 17.51 -5.90
C PHE A 611 3.00 18.73 -6.74
#